data_AF-A0A7C9AWW0-F1
#
_entry.id   AF-A0A7C9AWW0-F1
#
_cell.length_a   1.000
_cell.length_b   1.000
_cell.length_c   1.000
_cell.angle_alpha   90.00
_cell.angle_beta   90.00
_cell.angle_gamma   90.00
#
_symmetry.space_group_name_H-M   'P 1'
#
loop_
_entity.id
_entity.type
_entity.pdbx_description
1 polymer ?
#
loop_
_entity_poly.entity_id
_entity_poly.type
_entity_poly.pdbx_seq_one_letter_code
_entity_poly.pdbx_strand_id
1 'polypeptide(L)'
;SSEFRDFCAKELDTPLHHIKFETLEKYEYFLRSDELIEEQKNTQDKDGATPLHKAIERGDRELAEALIKAGADYTIRDKNDKTAMDLIAEKCRGDDEWRKWCTRVKIDQVLKLKYAKRKKILFKLRRVLLVVATLIATITFQA
;
A
#
# COMPACT_ATOMS: atom_id res chain seq x y z
N SER A 1 -22.06 -10.13 -14.89
CA SER A 1 -22.41 -11.16 -15.89
C SER A 1 -21.51 -12.37 -15.71
N SER A 2 -21.84 -13.53 -16.30
CA SER A 2 -20.94 -14.70 -16.34
C SER A 2 -19.59 -14.35 -16.96
N GLU A 3 -19.59 -13.57 -18.03
CA GLU A 3 -18.38 -13.10 -18.73
C GLU A 3 -17.41 -12.36 -17.80
N PHE A 4 -17.92 -11.52 -16.90
CA PHE A 4 -17.07 -10.79 -15.96
C PHE A 4 -16.46 -11.70 -14.88
N ARG A 5 -17.17 -12.76 -14.49
CA ARG A 5 -16.65 -13.78 -13.58
C ARG A 5 -15.52 -14.57 -14.24
N ASP A 6 -15.71 -14.95 -15.51
CA ASP A 6 -14.69 -15.67 -16.30
C ASP A 6 -13.45 -14.80 -16.54
N PHE A 7 -13.64 -13.50 -16.75
CA PHE A 7 -12.56 -12.52 -16.82
C PHE A 7 -11.73 -12.49 -15.53
N CYS A 8 -12.37 -12.35 -14.36
CA CYS A 8 -11.66 -12.34 -13.08
C CYS A 8 -10.92 -13.67 -12.84
N ALA A 9 -11.54 -14.80 -13.18
CA ALA A 9 -10.92 -16.12 -13.07
C ALA A 9 -9.67 -16.25 -13.95
N LYS A 10 -9.68 -15.67 -15.15
CA LYS A 10 -8.53 -15.65 -16.07
C LYS A 10 -7.39 -14.77 -15.58
N GLU A 11 -7.71 -13.59 -15.02
CA GLU A 11 -6.73 -12.66 -14.47
C GLU A 11 -6.22 -13.07 -13.07
N LEU A 12 -6.78 -14.16 -12.52
CA LEU A 12 -6.54 -14.66 -11.17
C LEU A 12 -6.80 -13.57 -10.12
N ASP A 13 -7.86 -12.80 -10.32
CA ASP A 13 -8.23 -11.69 -9.47
C ASP A 13 -9.72 -11.71 -9.10
N THR A 14 -10.17 -10.63 -8.47
CA THR A 14 -11.53 -10.51 -7.93
C THR A 14 -12.22 -9.28 -8.49
N PRO A 15 -13.57 -9.24 -8.47
CA PRO A 15 -14.31 -8.03 -8.85
C PRO A 15 -13.79 -6.75 -8.19
N LEU A 16 -13.34 -6.84 -6.93
CA LEU A 16 -12.76 -5.72 -6.19
C LEU A 16 -11.51 -5.11 -6.84
N HIS A 17 -10.80 -5.87 -7.67
CA HIS A 17 -9.69 -5.35 -8.47
C HIS A 17 -10.16 -4.44 -9.60
N HIS A 18 -11.43 -4.49 -10.02
CA HIS A 18 -11.90 -3.83 -11.24
C HIS A 18 -13.07 -2.86 -11.03
N ILE A 19 -13.80 -2.98 -9.92
CA ILE A 19 -14.95 -2.11 -9.67
C ILE A 19 -14.58 -0.64 -9.79
N LYS A 20 -15.48 0.11 -10.39
CA LYS A 20 -15.38 1.55 -10.47
C LYS A 20 -16.75 2.18 -10.25
N PHE A 21 -16.89 2.91 -9.15
CA PHE A 21 -18.06 3.71 -8.83
C PHE A 21 -17.71 5.19 -8.79
N GLU A 22 -18.73 6.03 -8.94
CA GLU A 22 -18.57 7.49 -9.00
C GLU A 22 -18.39 8.13 -7.62
N THR A 23 -18.89 7.47 -6.56
CA THR A 23 -18.93 8.06 -5.23
C THR A 23 -18.47 7.06 -4.17
N LEU A 24 -17.92 7.60 -3.08
CA LEU A 24 -17.56 6.84 -1.89
C LEU A 24 -18.75 6.06 -1.32
N GLU A 25 -19.95 6.65 -1.33
CA GLU A 25 -21.16 6.02 -0.81
C GLU A 25 -21.54 4.76 -1.59
N LYS A 26 -21.37 4.76 -2.92
CA LYS A 26 -21.60 3.56 -3.74
C LYS A 26 -20.59 2.46 -3.41
N TYR A 27 -19.32 2.82 -3.20
CA TYR A 27 -18.31 1.88 -2.74
C TYR A 27 -18.65 1.33 -1.35
N GLU A 28 -18.96 2.19 -0.38
CA GLU A 28 -19.30 1.75 0.98
C GLU A 28 -20.59 0.94 1.04
N TYR A 29 -21.57 1.25 0.20
CA TYR A 29 -22.80 0.46 0.08
C TYR A 29 -22.48 -0.95 -0.44
N PHE A 30 -21.80 -1.03 -1.59
CA PHE A 30 -21.34 -2.30 -2.15
C PHE A 30 -20.47 -3.07 -1.15
N LEU A 31 -19.59 -2.36 -0.45
CA LEU A 31 -18.67 -2.94 0.51
C LEU A 31 -19.31 -3.31 1.87
N ARG A 32 -20.58 -2.98 2.10
CA ARG A 32 -21.30 -3.32 3.34
C ARG A 32 -22.30 -4.43 3.12
N SER A 33 -22.84 -4.54 1.90
CA SER A 33 -23.92 -5.46 1.57
C SER A 33 -23.48 -6.88 1.25
N ASP A 34 -22.18 -7.12 1.02
CA ASP A 34 -21.70 -8.35 0.40
C ASP A 34 -20.75 -9.14 1.31
N GLU A 35 -21.10 -10.39 1.61
CA GLU A 35 -20.28 -11.34 2.38
C GLU A 35 -18.94 -11.63 1.66
N LEU A 36 -18.92 -11.42 0.35
CA LEU A 36 -17.78 -11.56 -0.57
C LEU A 36 -16.53 -10.77 -0.14
N ILE A 37 -16.68 -9.74 0.69
CA ILE A 37 -15.63 -8.76 0.97
C ILE A 37 -14.62 -9.26 1.99
N GLU A 38 -15.08 -9.96 3.02
CA GLU A 38 -14.18 -10.47 4.05
C GLU A 38 -13.17 -11.45 3.45
N GLU A 39 -13.61 -12.26 2.48
CA GLU A 39 -12.73 -13.20 1.77
C GLU A 39 -11.90 -12.51 0.68
N GLN A 40 -12.42 -11.50 -0.02
CA GLN A 40 -11.78 -11.00 -1.25
C GLN A 40 -11.00 -9.69 -1.12
N LYS A 41 -11.18 -8.90 -0.04
CA LYS A 41 -10.53 -7.57 0.09
C LYS A 41 -9.00 -7.62 0.12
N ASN A 42 -8.45 -8.80 0.40
CA ASN A 42 -7.02 -9.07 0.50
C ASN A 42 -6.49 -10.04 -0.56
N THR A 43 -7.35 -10.54 -1.46
CA THR A 43 -6.92 -11.44 -2.53
C THR A 43 -5.87 -10.75 -3.39
N GLN A 44 -4.79 -11.45 -3.71
CA GLN A 44 -3.76 -10.95 -4.60
C GLN A 44 -4.05 -11.41 -6.02
N ASP A 45 -3.97 -10.49 -6.98
CA ASP A 45 -4.00 -10.81 -8.41
C ASP A 45 -2.71 -11.50 -8.88
N LYS A 46 -2.61 -11.75 -10.19
CA LYS A 46 -1.40 -12.29 -10.81
C LYS A 46 -0.12 -11.47 -10.57
N ASP A 47 -0.21 -10.19 -10.21
CA ASP A 47 0.93 -9.31 -9.91
C ASP A 47 1.23 -9.24 -8.41
N GLY A 48 0.52 -10.01 -7.60
CA GLY A 48 0.60 -9.92 -6.13
C GLY A 48 -0.14 -8.69 -5.59
N ALA A 49 -0.81 -7.91 -6.44
CA ALA A 49 -1.48 -6.69 -6.02
C ALA A 49 -2.84 -7.04 -5.42
N THR A 50 -3.19 -6.41 -4.31
CA THR A 50 -4.54 -6.50 -3.73
C THR A 50 -5.47 -5.45 -4.34
N PRO A 51 -6.81 -5.52 -4.12
CA PRO A 51 -7.72 -4.46 -4.55
C PRO A 51 -7.28 -3.07 -4.10
N LEU A 52 -6.73 -2.96 -2.88
CA LEU A 52 -6.22 -1.70 -2.35
C LEU A 52 -5.01 -1.18 -3.14
N HIS A 53 -4.10 -2.05 -3.61
CA HIS A 53 -3.00 -1.65 -4.48
C HIS A 53 -3.54 -1.03 -5.78
N LYS A 54 -4.47 -1.72 -6.46
CA LYS A 54 -5.06 -1.23 -7.71
C LYS A 54 -5.82 0.08 -7.54
N ALA A 55 -6.55 0.26 -6.44
CA ALA A 55 -7.21 1.52 -6.13
C ALA A 55 -6.22 2.69 -6.06
N ILE A 56 -5.11 2.51 -5.34
CA ILE A 56 -4.07 3.54 -5.18
C ILE A 56 -3.36 3.83 -6.51
N GLU A 57 -2.97 2.80 -7.26
CA GLU A 57 -2.33 2.93 -8.57
C GLU A 57 -3.16 3.79 -9.52
N ARG A 58 -4.46 3.50 -9.60
CA ARG A 58 -5.45 4.21 -10.43
C ARG A 58 -5.79 5.62 -9.95
N GLY A 59 -5.37 6.00 -8.74
CA GLY A 59 -5.73 7.29 -8.15
C GLY A 59 -7.14 7.33 -7.54
N ASP A 60 -7.79 6.18 -7.39
CA ASP A 60 -9.17 6.06 -6.86
C ASP A 60 -9.15 6.13 -5.33
N ARG A 61 -9.18 7.36 -4.82
CA ARG A 61 -9.11 7.67 -3.38
C ARG A 61 -10.36 7.23 -2.64
N GLU A 62 -11.50 7.25 -3.33
CA GLU A 62 -12.81 6.82 -2.81
C GLU A 62 -12.82 5.31 -2.59
N LEU A 63 -12.39 4.50 -3.57
CA LEU A 63 -12.26 3.05 -3.40
C LEU A 63 -11.21 2.71 -2.34
N ALA A 64 -10.06 3.39 -2.35
CA ALA A 64 -9.02 3.18 -1.35
C ALA A 64 -9.54 3.46 0.07
N GLU A 65 -10.28 4.55 0.25
CA GLU A 65 -10.90 4.91 1.53
C GLU A 65 -11.92 3.87 1.97
N ALA A 66 -12.77 3.41 1.07
CA ALA A 66 -13.79 2.41 1.36
C ALA A 66 -13.18 1.05 1.75
N LEU A 67 -12.15 0.59 1.03
CA LEU A 67 -11.41 -0.64 1.35
C LEU A 67 -10.70 -0.57 2.70
N ILE A 68 -10.08 0.57 3.02
CA ILE A 68 -9.43 0.79 4.33
C ILE A 68 -10.48 0.76 5.45
N LYS A 69 -11.63 1.40 5.27
CA LYS A 69 -12.75 1.35 6.23
C LYS A 69 -13.31 -0.07 6.40
N ALA A 70 -13.29 -0.88 5.33
CA ALA A 70 -13.65 -2.29 5.35
C ALA A 70 -12.55 -3.20 5.96
N GLY A 71 -11.44 -2.64 6.44
CA GLY A 71 -10.37 -3.40 7.09
C GLY A 71 -9.48 -4.19 6.13
N ALA A 72 -9.30 -3.72 4.90
CA ALA A 72 -8.30 -4.28 3.99
C ALA A 72 -6.89 -4.20 4.61
N ASP A 73 -6.13 -5.27 4.48
CA ASP A 73 -4.75 -5.35 4.96
C ASP A 73 -3.82 -4.59 4.00
N TYR A 74 -3.36 -3.44 4.48
CA TYR A 74 -2.45 -2.56 3.75
C TYR A 74 -0.97 -2.94 3.89
N THR A 75 -0.66 -4.07 4.53
CA THR A 75 0.70 -4.58 4.78
C THR A 75 1.13 -5.71 3.85
N ILE A 76 0.19 -6.30 3.10
CA ILE A 76 0.45 -7.29 2.03
C ILE A 76 1.36 -6.67 0.97
N ARG A 77 2.30 -7.46 0.46
CA ARG A 77 3.30 -7.04 -0.53
C ARG A 77 2.98 -7.58 -1.92
N ASP A 78 3.04 -6.71 -2.92
CA ASP A 78 2.99 -7.09 -4.33
C ASP A 78 4.31 -7.74 -4.80
N LYS A 79 4.39 -8.12 -6.09
CA LYS A 79 5.61 -8.67 -6.68
C LYS A 79 6.81 -7.71 -6.72
N ASN A 80 6.59 -6.41 -6.54
CA ASN A 80 7.64 -5.40 -6.44
C ASN A 80 8.09 -5.17 -5.00
N ASP A 81 7.66 -6.03 -4.06
CA ASP A 81 7.87 -5.88 -2.61
C ASP A 81 7.23 -4.60 -2.02
N LYS A 82 6.26 -4.00 -2.72
CA LYS A 82 5.55 -2.80 -2.27
C LYS A 82 4.30 -3.19 -1.51
N THR A 83 4.08 -2.57 -0.36
CA THR A 83 2.78 -2.61 0.30
C THR A 83 1.88 -1.48 -0.19
N ALA A 84 0.57 -1.60 -0.02
CA ALA A 84 -0.37 -0.49 -0.28
C ALA A 84 0.08 0.80 0.44
N MET A 85 0.58 0.70 1.68
CA MET A 85 1.15 1.86 2.39
C MET A 85 2.38 2.48 1.74
N ASP A 86 3.22 1.68 1.09
CA ASP A 86 4.39 2.21 0.37
C ASP A 86 3.92 2.99 -0.86
N LEU A 87 2.89 2.51 -1.58
CA LEU A 87 2.28 3.23 -2.70
C LEU A 87 1.59 4.54 -2.29
N ILE A 88 0.84 4.54 -1.18
CA ILE A 88 0.21 5.76 -0.63
C ILE A 88 1.28 6.83 -0.36
N ALA A 89 2.38 6.45 0.28
CA ALA A 89 3.45 7.38 0.60
C ALA A 89 4.14 7.94 -0.65
N GLU A 90 4.29 7.13 -1.71
CA GLU A 90 4.80 7.57 -3.00
C GLU A 90 3.87 8.61 -3.62
N LYS A 91 2.54 8.36 -3.63
CA LYS A 91 1.54 9.34 -4.10
C LYS A 91 1.57 10.64 -3.30
N CYS A 92 1.67 10.59 -1.96
CA CYS A 92 1.73 11.80 -1.11
C CYS A 92 2.94 12.71 -1.33
N ARG A 93 4.03 12.19 -1.92
CA ARG A 93 5.21 13.01 -2.27
C ARG A 93 4.97 13.87 -3.50
N GLY A 94 4.17 13.39 -4.44
CA GLY A 94 3.89 14.07 -5.70
C GLY A 94 2.54 14.79 -5.76
N ASP A 95 1.64 14.53 -4.82
CA ASP A 95 0.25 15.00 -4.88
C ASP A 95 -0.26 15.52 -3.52
N ASP A 96 -0.64 16.80 -3.49
CA ASP A 96 -1.19 17.48 -2.32
C ASP A 96 -2.58 16.96 -1.93
N GLU A 97 -3.36 16.50 -2.90
CA GLU A 97 -4.69 15.95 -2.67
C GLU A 97 -4.62 14.58 -1.99
N TRP A 98 -3.63 13.75 -2.33
CA TRP A 98 -3.33 12.52 -1.57
C TRP A 98 -2.88 12.81 -0.15
N ARG A 99 -2.17 13.92 0.09
CA ARG A 99 -1.74 14.34 1.43
C ARG A 99 -2.93 14.80 2.29
N LYS A 100 -3.84 15.59 1.71
CA LYS A 100 -5.11 15.97 2.36
C LYS A 100 -5.95 14.74 2.67
N TRP A 101 -6.08 13.83 1.70
CA TRP A 101 -6.80 12.56 1.87
C TRP A 101 -6.21 11.72 3.01
N CYS A 102 -4.88 11.54 3.07
CA CYS A 102 -4.25 10.76 4.14
C CYS A 102 -4.52 11.33 5.54
N THR A 103 -4.57 12.66 5.63
CA THR A 103 -4.89 13.36 6.88
C THR A 103 -6.35 13.14 7.27
N ARG A 104 -7.26 13.21 6.30
CA ARG A 104 -8.70 12.98 6.50
C ARG A 104 -9.01 11.55 6.96
N VAL A 105 -8.38 10.56 6.32
CA VAL A 105 -8.54 9.13 6.64
C VAL A 105 -7.68 8.70 7.85
N LYS A 106 -6.86 9.62 8.41
CA LYS A 106 -5.96 9.40 9.56
C LYS A 106 -4.91 8.30 9.36
N ILE A 107 -4.62 7.94 8.10
CA ILE A 107 -3.58 6.95 7.77
C ILE A 107 -2.17 7.54 7.87
N ASP A 108 -2.07 8.87 7.89
CA ASP A 108 -0.83 9.62 8.05
C ASP A 108 -0.07 9.27 9.34
N GLN A 109 -0.77 8.91 10.42
CA GLN A 109 -0.17 8.47 11.68
C GLN A 109 0.60 7.16 11.50
N VAL A 110 -0.01 6.19 10.81
CA VAL A 110 0.60 4.88 10.53
C VAL A 110 1.80 5.05 9.58
N LEU A 111 1.66 5.91 8.57
CA LEU A 111 2.77 6.26 7.68
C LEU A 111 3.93 6.86 8.49
N LYS A 112 3.67 7.88 9.32
CA LYS A 112 4.68 8.53 10.17
C LYS A 112 5.41 7.51 11.03
N LEU A 113 4.71 6.56 11.66
CA LEU A 113 5.32 5.51 12.48
C LEU A 113 6.21 4.57 11.65
N LYS A 114 5.74 4.09 10.48
CA LYS A 114 6.50 3.21 9.58
C LYS A 114 7.78 3.89 9.08
N TYR A 115 7.67 5.13 8.59
CA TYR A 115 8.81 5.91 8.09
C TYR A 115 9.76 6.35 9.20
N ALA A 116 9.25 6.70 10.39
CA ALA A 116 10.09 7.00 11.55
C ALA A 116 10.91 5.78 11.97
N LYS A 117 10.31 4.57 11.96
CA LYS A 117 11.03 3.31 12.26
C LYS A 117 12.09 3.00 11.19
N ARG A 118 11.75 3.06 9.90
CA ARG A 118 12.73 2.87 8.79
C ARG A 118 13.88 3.90 8.88
N LYS A 119 13.59 5.19 9.14
CA LYS A 119 14.60 6.25 9.30
C LYS A 119 15.53 5.98 10.49
N LYS A 120 15.00 5.52 11.64
CA LYS A 120 15.82 5.10 12.79
C LYS A 120 16.75 3.93 12.45
N ILE A 121 16.27 2.92 11.73
CA ILE A 121 17.08 1.77 11.30
C ILE A 121 18.19 2.21 10.35
N LEU A 122 17.86 3.02 9.33
CA LEU A 122 18.84 3.53 8.37
C LEU A 122 19.92 4.37 9.06
N PHE A 123 19.55 5.19 10.03
CA PHE A 123 20.50 5.98 10.81
C PHE A 123 21.46 5.10 11.64
N LYS A 124 20.95 4.01 12.23
CA LYS A 124 21.79 3.01 12.92
C LYS A 124 22.76 2.32 11.94
N LEU A 125 22.27 1.84 10.79
CA LEU A 125 23.11 1.21 9.76
C LEU A 125 24.20 2.14 9.25
N ARG A 126 23.87 3.40 8.96
CA ARG A 126 24.84 4.41 8.53
C ARG A 126 25.93 4.65 9.57
N ARG A 127 25.58 4.70 10.86
CA ARG A 127 26.57 4.84 11.95
C ARG A 127 27.50 3.63 12.01
N VAL A 128 26.98 2.41 11.91
CA VAL A 128 27.79 1.19 11.93
C VAL A 128 28.77 1.18 10.74
N LEU A 129 28.29 1.48 9.53
CA LEU A 129 29.14 1.55 8.34
C LEU A 129 30.24 2.61 8.46
N LEU A 130 29.94 3.78 9.03
CA LEU A 130 30.95 4.82 9.28
C LEU A 130 32.01 4.35 10.26
N VAL A 131 31.64 3.70 11.37
CA VAL A 131 32.60 3.17 12.34
C VAL A 131 33.50 2.11 11.69
N VAL A 132 32.91 1.16 10.95
CA VAL A 132 33.68 0.14 10.22
C VAL A 132 34.64 0.78 9.23
N ALA A 133 34.20 1.78 8.45
CA ALA A 133 35.05 2.51 7.52
C ALA A 133 36.22 3.22 8.22
N THR A 134 35.97 3.85 9.38
CA THR A 134 37.03 4.51 10.16
C THR A 134 38.05 3.51 10.71
N LEU A 135 37.60 2.36 11.21
CA LEU A 135 38.49 1.32 11.74
C LEU A 135 39.38 0.73 10.64
N ILE A 136 38.80 0.43 9.47
CA ILE A 136 39.55 -0.05 8.31
C ILE A 136 40.59 1.00 7.90
N ALA A 137 40.19 2.28 7.79
CA ALA A 137 41.11 3.36 7.42
C ALA A 137 42.28 3.50 8.41
N THR A 138 42.02 3.38 9.72
CA THR A 138 43.09 3.44 10.74
C THR A 138 44.05 2.26 10.63
N ILE A 139 43.56 1.04 10.37
CA ILE A 139 44.41 -0.14 10.19
C ILE A 139 45.27 -0.01 8.93
N THR A 140 44.68 0.45 7.82
CA THR A 140 45.42 0.64 6.56
C THR A 140 46.43 1.79 6.62
N PHE A 141 46.25 2.78 7.50
CA PHE A 141 47.20 3.90 7.66
C PHE A 141 48.39 3.52 8.56
N GLN A 142 48.21 2.54 9.45
CA GLN A 142 49.25 2.06 10.37
C GLN A 142 50.10 0.90 9.82
N ALA A 143 49.74 0.34 8.65
CA ALA A 143 50.45 -0.71 7.94
C ALA A 143 51.28 -0.13 6.78
#